data_AF-A0A940GDV8-F1
#
_entry.id   AF-A0A940GDV8-F1
#
_cell.length_a   1.000
_cell.length_b   1.000
_cell.length_c   1.000
_cell.angle_alpha   90.00
_cell.angle_beta   90.00
_cell.angle_gamma   90.00
#
_symmetry.space_group_name_H-M   'P 1'
#
loop_
_entity.id
_entity.type
_entity.pdbx_description
1 polymer ?
#
loop_
_entity_poly.entity_id
_entity_poly.type
_entity_poly.pdbx_seq_one_letter_code
_entity_poly.pdbx_strand_id
1 'polypeptide(L)'
;MKRLLLAVRLIFGLWLLLSGANHVFAHLWVEPGGTTPLAVQLMSALDHSQLIDVAYGIQLVAGALILVGLLVPLAACVAMPISVCAAYWAVILEHEPTGALLALVAVGLNALLLFAHLHVFRGMLQRWALALGEDMASNYDTLLADPRGRTGQSAFIGALIPLALVAAFYHRFVLGGSGDYAMLVLLYPAICLHARRLHDMGRTAWLLIIPAIPTAAGIWFHMYDKGQHIETPVIRVALGVSALFTLWGLVGKSAGARAAA
;
A
#
# COMPACT_ATOMS: atom_id res chain seq x y z
N MET A 1 5.30 9.67 -32.56
CA MET A 1 5.47 9.30 -31.14
C MET A 1 4.43 9.93 -30.21
N LYS A 2 4.29 11.27 -30.14
CA LYS A 2 3.33 11.92 -29.21
C LYS A 2 1.86 11.47 -29.36
N ARG A 3 1.37 11.32 -30.60
CA ARG A 3 -0.01 10.85 -30.86
C ARG A 3 -0.24 9.39 -30.46
N LEU A 4 0.77 8.53 -30.67
CA LEU A 4 0.72 7.13 -30.24
C LEU A 4 0.64 7.02 -28.72
N LEU A 5 1.50 7.76 -28.00
CA LEU A 5 1.47 7.77 -26.53
C LEU A 5 0.15 8.32 -25.98
N LEU A 6 -0.42 9.35 -26.60
CA LEU A 6 -1.75 9.83 -26.26
C LEU A 6 -2.80 8.74 -26.44
N ALA A 7 -2.81 8.06 -27.60
CA ALA A 7 -3.76 6.99 -27.88
C ALA A 7 -3.64 5.84 -26.87
N VAL A 8 -2.43 5.36 -26.61
CA VAL A 8 -2.16 4.29 -25.61
C VAL A 8 -2.64 4.72 -24.23
N ARG A 9 -2.34 5.96 -23.81
CA ARG A 9 -2.77 6.52 -22.53
C ARG A 9 -4.29 6.55 -22.41
N LEU A 10 -4.98 7.02 -23.45
CA LEU A 10 -6.42 7.12 -23.46
C LEU A 10 -7.09 5.74 -23.45
N ILE A 11 -6.63 4.81 -24.29
CA ILE A 11 -7.18 3.46 -24.38
C ILE A 11 -6.99 2.72 -23.05
N PHE A 12 -5.76 2.69 -22.54
CA PHE A 12 -5.45 1.96 -21.30
C PHE A 12 -6.10 2.61 -20.08
N GLY A 13 -6.01 3.94 -19.95
CA GLY A 13 -6.63 4.67 -18.85
C GLY A 13 -8.16 4.53 -18.84
N LEU A 14 -8.80 4.57 -20.02
CA LEU A 14 -10.24 4.36 -20.14
C LEU A 14 -10.64 2.94 -19.79
N TRP A 15 -9.89 1.94 -20.24
CA TRP A 15 -10.11 0.55 -19.88
C TRP A 15 -10.11 0.37 -18.37
N LEU A 16 -9.03 0.78 -17.69
CA LEU A 16 -8.92 0.66 -16.23
C LEU A 16 -10.03 1.42 -15.50
N LEU A 17 -10.34 2.64 -15.94
CA LEU A 17 -11.39 3.45 -15.33
C LEU A 17 -12.75 2.77 -15.46
N LEU A 18 -13.08 2.26 -16.66
CA LEU A 18 -14.35 1.59 -16.92
C LEU A 18 -14.47 0.27 -16.15
N SER A 19 -13.41 -0.54 -16.10
CA SER A 19 -13.38 -1.78 -15.31
C SER A 19 -13.58 -1.49 -13.83
N GLY A 20 -12.85 -0.53 -13.26
CA GLY A 20 -13.02 -0.14 -11.85
C GLY A 20 -14.40 0.48 -11.56
N ALA A 21 -14.91 1.32 -12.45
CA ALA A 21 -16.23 1.95 -12.28
C ALA A 21 -17.39 0.95 -12.40
N ASN A 22 -17.23 -0.08 -13.25
CA ASN A 22 -18.18 -1.17 -13.35
C ASN A 22 -18.31 -1.93 -12.03
N HIS A 23 -17.17 -2.27 -11.42
CA HIS A 23 -17.16 -2.99 -10.15
C HIS A 23 -17.73 -2.15 -9.00
N VAL A 24 -17.36 -0.87 -8.90
CA VAL A 24 -17.66 -0.04 -7.73
C VAL A 24 -19.05 0.62 -7.79
N PHE A 25 -19.53 1.00 -8.98
CA PHE A 25 -20.73 1.82 -9.11
C PHE A 25 -21.79 1.25 -10.03
N ALA A 26 -21.39 0.76 -11.19
CA ALA A 26 -22.28 0.71 -12.34
C ALA A 26 -22.82 -0.70 -12.64
N HIS A 27 -22.08 -1.75 -12.29
CA HIS A 27 -22.42 -3.16 -12.53
C HIS A 27 -23.04 -3.43 -13.91
N LEU A 28 -22.53 -2.74 -14.94
CA LEU A 28 -23.05 -2.72 -16.30
C LEU A 28 -22.83 -4.05 -17.02
N TRP A 29 -21.75 -4.75 -16.68
CA TRP A 29 -21.47 -6.09 -17.16
C TRP A 29 -21.03 -7.02 -16.02
N VAL A 30 -21.31 -8.30 -16.21
CA VAL A 30 -20.91 -9.37 -15.28
C VAL A 30 -19.41 -9.55 -15.36
N GLU A 31 -18.78 -9.60 -14.19
CA GLU A 31 -17.35 -9.84 -14.08
C GLU A 31 -17.04 -11.31 -14.36
N PRO A 32 -15.95 -11.60 -15.10
CA PRO A 32 -15.64 -12.96 -15.48
C PRO A 32 -15.25 -13.79 -14.24
N GLY A 33 -16.14 -14.68 -13.79
CA GLY A 33 -15.88 -15.61 -12.70
C GLY A 33 -15.01 -16.83 -13.10
N GLY A 34 -14.88 -17.07 -14.40
CA GLY A 34 -14.14 -18.19 -14.98
C GLY A 34 -15.00 -19.43 -15.21
N THR A 35 -14.49 -20.32 -16.06
CA THR A 35 -15.14 -21.60 -16.41
C THR A 35 -14.30 -22.79 -15.95
N THR A 36 -12.98 -22.62 -15.81
CA THR A 36 -12.12 -23.70 -15.30
C THR A 36 -12.13 -23.73 -13.77
N PRO A 37 -12.01 -24.91 -13.13
CA PRO A 37 -12.07 -25.01 -11.67
C PRO A 37 -11.04 -24.13 -10.94
N LEU A 38 -9.83 -24.01 -11.50
CA LEU A 38 -8.75 -23.23 -10.91
C LEU A 38 -8.97 -21.71 -11.08
N ALA A 39 -9.51 -21.29 -12.23
CA ALA A 39 -9.90 -19.89 -12.45
C ALA A 39 -11.00 -19.46 -11.47
N VAL A 40 -12.03 -20.30 -11.30
CA VAL A 40 -13.13 -20.09 -10.34
C VAL A 40 -12.61 -20.05 -8.90
N GLN A 41 -11.71 -20.97 -8.54
CA GLN A 41 -11.13 -21.00 -7.20
C GLN A 41 -10.35 -19.73 -6.89
N LEU A 42 -9.55 -19.22 -7.83
CA LEU A 42 -8.82 -17.96 -7.65
C LEU A 42 -9.77 -16.78 -7.51
N MET A 43 -10.78 -16.65 -8.39
CA MET A 43 -11.75 -15.56 -8.31
C MET A 43 -12.56 -15.60 -7.01
N SER A 44 -13.00 -16.78 -6.57
CA SER A 44 -13.70 -16.94 -5.31
C SER A 44 -12.83 -16.60 -4.10
N ALA A 45 -11.53 -16.93 -4.14
CA ALA A 45 -10.60 -16.55 -3.08
C ALA A 45 -10.35 -15.04 -3.04
N LEU A 46 -10.25 -14.39 -4.20
CA LEU A 46 -10.11 -12.92 -4.29
C LEU A 46 -11.36 -12.19 -3.82
N ASP A 47 -12.54 -12.71 -4.14
CA ASP A 47 -13.83 -12.19 -3.67
C ASP A 47 -13.98 -12.36 -2.15
N HIS A 48 -13.74 -13.57 -1.64
CA HIS A 48 -13.85 -13.86 -0.21
C HIS A 48 -12.84 -13.08 0.65
N SER A 49 -11.66 -12.78 0.10
CA SER A 49 -10.64 -11.96 0.76
C SER A 49 -10.80 -10.46 0.53
N GLN A 50 -11.81 -10.05 -0.26
CA GLN A 50 -12.04 -8.68 -0.73
C GLN A 50 -10.85 -8.02 -1.45
N LEU A 51 -9.87 -8.84 -1.88
CA LEU A 51 -8.73 -8.34 -2.62
C LEU A 51 -9.14 -7.90 -4.03
N ILE A 52 -10.25 -8.45 -4.55
CA ILE A 52 -10.83 -8.03 -5.81
C ILE A 52 -11.31 -6.58 -5.77
N ASP A 53 -11.95 -6.15 -4.67
CA ASP A 53 -12.40 -4.78 -4.46
C ASP A 53 -11.22 -3.80 -4.49
N VAL A 54 -10.12 -4.18 -3.83
CA VAL A 54 -8.87 -3.40 -3.82
C VAL A 54 -8.29 -3.28 -5.23
N ALA A 55 -8.25 -4.38 -5.98
CA ALA A 55 -7.73 -4.38 -7.34
C ALA A 55 -8.57 -3.44 -8.24
N TYR A 56 -9.89 -3.52 -8.19
CA TYR A 56 -10.75 -2.62 -8.98
C TYR A 56 -10.71 -1.16 -8.50
N GLY A 57 -10.59 -0.92 -7.20
CA GLY A 57 -10.36 0.42 -6.66
C GLY A 57 -9.07 1.05 -7.18
N ILE A 58 -7.99 0.27 -7.24
CA ILE A 58 -6.73 0.70 -7.86
C ILE A 58 -6.93 0.96 -9.35
N GLN A 59 -7.62 0.09 -10.09
CA GLN A 59 -7.89 0.30 -11.52
C GLN A 59 -8.67 1.60 -11.76
N LEU A 60 -9.69 1.88 -10.93
CA LEU A 60 -10.49 3.10 -11.01
C LEU A 60 -9.61 4.35 -10.83
N VAL A 61 -8.83 4.41 -9.75
CA VAL A 61 -7.99 5.57 -9.43
C VAL A 61 -6.85 5.71 -10.43
N ALA A 62 -6.15 4.63 -10.77
CA ALA A 62 -5.06 4.65 -11.74
C ALA A 62 -5.56 5.03 -13.13
N GLY A 63 -6.71 4.50 -13.56
CA GLY A 63 -7.36 4.87 -14.81
C GLY A 63 -7.68 6.35 -14.89
N ALA A 64 -8.28 6.93 -13.83
CA ALA A 64 -8.55 8.36 -13.74
C ALA A 64 -7.27 9.21 -13.85
N LEU A 65 -6.24 8.86 -13.08
CA LEU A 65 -4.94 9.55 -13.08
C LEU A 65 -4.28 9.51 -14.47
N ILE A 66 -4.27 8.35 -15.12
CA ILE A 66 -3.71 8.15 -16.46
C ILE A 66 -4.46 9.01 -17.50
N LEU A 67 -5.79 9.04 -17.45
CA LEU A 67 -6.62 9.81 -18.39
C LEU A 67 -6.38 11.32 -18.27
N VAL A 68 -6.43 11.83 -17.04
CA VAL A 68 -6.14 13.25 -16.74
C VAL A 68 -4.70 13.61 -17.09
N GLY A 69 -3.80 12.63 -17.06
CA GLY A 69 -2.37 12.86 -17.29
C GLY A 69 -1.61 13.25 -16.02
N LEU A 70 -2.19 12.98 -14.84
CA LEU A 70 -1.59 13.24 -13.54
C LEU A 70 -0.89 11.99 -13.03
N LEU A 71 0.37 12.09 -12.61
CA LEU A 71 1.14 10.96 -12.03
C LEU A 71 1.13 9.68 -12.91
N VAL A 72 1.05 9.83 -14.24
CA VAL A 72 0.97 8.72 -15.20
C VAL A 72 1.98 7.59 -14.95
N PRO A 73 3.30 7.84 -14.80
CA PRO A 73 4.26 6.76 -14.57
C PRO A 73 3.98 6.00 -13.27
N LEU A 74 3.59 6.69 -12.21
CA LEU A 74 3.25 6.07 -10.93
C LEU A 74 1.98 5.21 -11.04
N ALA A 75 0.93 5.76 -11.65
CA ALA A 75 -0.33 5.05 -11.86
C ALA A 75 -0.14 3.78 -12.73
N ALA A 76 0.68 3.86 -13.78
CA ALA A 76 1.04 2.70 -14.61
C ALA A 76 1.82 1.64 -13.81
N CYS A 77 2.78 2.04 -12.97
CA CYS A 77 3.51 1.13 -12.09
C CYS A 77 2.58 0.38 -11.14
N VAL A 78 1.65 1.11 -10.51
CA VAL A 78 0.68 0.52 -9.56
C VAL A 78 -0.32 -0.40 -10.27
N ALA A 79 -0.70 -0.11 -11.52
CA ALA A 79 -1.59 -0.95 -12.32
C ALA A 79 -0.92 -2.22 -12.88
N MET A 80 0.41 -2.28 -12.92
CA MET A 80 1.16 -3.37 -13.56
C MET A 80 0.94 -4.74 -12.89
N PRO A 81 1.05 -4.89 -11.55
CA PRO A 81 0.76 -6.16 -10.88
C PRO A 81 -0.65 -6.67 -11.18
N ILE A 82 -1.64 -5.77 -11.19
CA ILE A 82 -3.04 -6.12 -11.49
C ILE A 82 -3.18 -6.61 -12.93
N SER A 83 -2.55 -5.92 -13.87
CA SER A 83 -2.55 -6.31 -15.29
C SER A 83 -1.91 -7.69 -15.50
N VAL A 84 -0.81 -7.97 -14.78
CA VAL A 84 -0.12 -9.27 -14.82
C VAL A 84 -0.96 -10.38 -14.18
N CYS A 85 -1.61 -10.13 -13.04
CA CYS A 85 -2.52 -11.09 -12.41
C CYS A 85 -3.71 -11.39 -13.32
N ALA A 86 -4.31 -10.38 -13.95
CA ALA A 86 -5.38 -10.56 -14.92
C ALA A 86 -4.93 -11.37 -16.14
N ALA A 87 -3.71 -11.11 -16.65
CA ALA A 87 -3.14 -11.90 -17.73
C ALA A 87 -2.84 -13.35 -17.33
N TYR A 88 -2.31 -13.59 -16.12
CA TYR A 88 -2.12 -14.94 -15.60
C TYR A 88 -3.46 -15.67 -15.54
N TRP A 89 -4.49 -15.05 -14.97
CA TRP A 89 -5.82 -15.63 -14.90
C TRP A 89 -6.37 -15.95 -16.30
N ALA A 90 -6.34 -14.98 -17.23
CA ALA A 90 -6.94 -15.15 -18.56
C ALA A 90 -6.17 -16.14 -19.45
N VAL A 91 -4.83 -16.09 -19.43
CA VAL A 91 -3.97 -16.88 -20.33
C VAL A 91 -3.70 -18.27 -19.77
N ILE A 92 -3.42 -18.39 -18.46
CA ILE A 92 -2.94 -19.63 -17.84
C ILE A 92 -4.06 -20.42 -17.15
N LEU A 93 -5.08 -19.75 -16.61
CA LEU A 93 -6.14 -20.45 -15.89
C LEU A 93 -7.38 -20.67 -16.76
N GLU A 94 -7.85 -19.63 -17.44
CA GLU A 94 -9.12 -19.66 -18.18
C GLU A 94 -8.98 -20.27 -19.57
N HIS A 95 -7.88 -19.98 -20.28
CA HIS A 95 -7.60 -20.46 -21.65
C HIS A 95 -8.59 -20.00 -22.72
N GLU A 96 -9.45 -19.02 -22.44
CA GLU A 96 -10.35 -18.43 -23.43
C GLU A 96 -9.56 -17.44 -24.31
N PRO A 97 -9.56 -17.61 -25.65
CA PRO A 97 -8.62 -16.90 -26.53
C PRO A 97 -8.86 -15.39 -26.58
N THR A 98 -10.11 -14.94 -26.49
CA THR A 98 -10.47 -13.51 -26.57
C THR A 98 -9.98 -12.78 -25.32
N GLY A 99 -10.28 -13.30 -24.14
CA GLY A 99 -9.86 -12.80 -22.84
C GLY A 99 -8.34 -12.84 -22.69
N ALA A 100 -7.69 -13.93 -23.12
CA ALA A 100 -6.24 -14.03 -23.15
C ALA A 100 -5.61 -12.93 -24.03
N LEU A 101 -6.14 -12.71 -25.24
CA LEU A 101 -5.68 -11.64 -26.12
C LEU A 101 -5.87 -10.26 -25.50
N LEU A 102 -7.06 -9.97 -24.96
CA LEU A 102 -7.37 -8.70 -24.30
C LEU A 102 -6.46 -8.43 -23.11
N ALA A 103 -6.19 -9.44 -22.28
CA ALA A 103 -5.29 -9.29 -21.13
C ALA A 103 -3.83 -9.06 -21.55
N LEU A 104 -3.35 -9.74 -22.60
CA LEU A 104 -2.02 -9.48 -23.17
C LEU A 104 -1.92 -8.08 -23.78
N VAL A 105 -2.97 -7.60 -24.44
CA VAL A 105 -3.06 -6.22 -24.93
C VAL A 105 -2.99 -5.23 -23.76
N ALA A 106 -3.72 -5.47 -22.68
CA ALA A 106 -3.68 -4.61 -21.49
C ALA A 106 -2.26 -4.54 -20.89
N VAL A 107 -1.59 -5.68 -20.72
CA VAL A 107 -0.18 -5.73 -20.27
C VAL A 107 0.74 -4.99 -21.26
N GLY A 108 0.56 -5.20 -22.56
CA GLY A 108 1.34 -4.53 -23.60
C GLY A 108 1.18 -3.02 -23.60
N LEU A 109 -0.05 -2.52 -23.44
CA LEU A 109 -0.34 -1.08 -23.33
C LEU A 109 0.28 -0.49 -22.05
N ASN A 110 0.18 -1.19 -20.92
CA ASN A 110 0.79 -0.76 -19.66
C ASN A 110 2.32 -0.70 -19.77
N ALA A 111 2.93 -1.77 -20.29
CA ALA A 111 4.37 -1.83 -20.52
C ALA A 111 4.83 -0.72 -21.47
N LEU A 112 4.09 -0.46 -22.56
CA LEU A 112 4.41 0.62 -23.50
C LEU A 112 4.35 2.00 -22.83
N LEU A 113 3.39 2.25 -21.93
CA LEU A 113 3.32 3.47 -21.14
C LEU A 113 4.51 3.60 -20.18
N LEU A 114 4.90 2.52 -19.51
CA LEU A 114 6.07 2.49 -18.63
C LEU A 114 7.36 2.74 -19.41
N PHE A 115 7.56 2.09 -20.55
CA PHE A 115 8.71 2.30 -21.42
C PHE A 115 8.77 3.73 -21.97
N ALA A 116 7.63 4.33 -22.30
CA ALA A 116 7.57 5.72 -22.72
C ALA A 116 8.04 6.69 -21.62
N HIS A 117 7.83 6.33 -20.36
CA HIS A 117 8.28 7.09 -19.19
C HIS A 117 9.58 6.55 -18.57
N LEU A 118 10.35 5.72 -19.29
CA LEU A 118 11.59 5.12 -18.77
C LEU A 118 12.60 6.17 -18.26
N HIS A 119 12.59 7.36 -18.85
CA HIS A 119 13.42 8.49 -18.42
C HIS A 119 13.12 8.93 -16.98
N VAL A 120 11.87 8.85 -16.53
CA VAL A 120 11.45 9.14 -15.15
C VAL A 120 12.03 8.11 -14.19
N PHE A 121 12.10 6.84 -14.61
CA PHE A 121 12.63 5.73 -13.82
C PHE A 121 14.15 5.63 -13.86
N ARG A 122 14.86 6.49 -14.61
CA ARG A 122 16.32 6.40 -14.77
C ARG A 122 17.08 6.41 -13.44
N GLY A 123 16.59 7.16 -12.45
CA GLY A 123 17.16 7.16 -11.10
C GLY A 123 17.01 5.81 -10.41
N MET A 124 15.82 5.20 -10.47
CA MET A 124 15.51 3.90 -9.86
C MET A 124 16.28 2.73 -10.50
N LEU A 125 16.65 2.85 -11.77
CA LEU A 125 17.40 1.83 -12.51
C LEU A 125 18.91 1.88 -12.27
N GLN A 126 19.39 2.79 -11.43
CA GLN A 126 20.81 2.83 -11.05
C GLN A 126 21.12 1.69 -10.08
N ARG A 127 22.33 1.12 -10.21
CA ARG A 127 22.80 -0.01 -9.38
C ARG A 127 22.77 0.26 -7.86
N TRP A 128 22.81 1.53 -7.48
CA TRP A 128 22.75 2.03 -6.10
C TRP A 128 21.82 3.24 -6.05
N ALA A 129 20.61 3.09 -6.59
CA ALA A 129 19.62 4.14 -6.57
C ALA A 129 19.28 4.49 -5.12
N LEU A 130 19.77 5.63 -4.65
CA LEU A 130 19.27 6.26 -3.43
C LEU A 130 17.84 6.70 -3.73
N ALA A 131 16.90 6.24 -2.93
CA ALA A 131 15.52 6.67 -3.04
C ALA A 131 15.38 8.13 -2.56
N LEU A 132 14.27 8.77 -2.91
CA LEU A 132 14.12 10.21 -2.76
C LEU A 132 14.19 10.62 -1.27
N GLY A 133 15.24 11.37 -0.90
CA GLY A 133 15.48 11.78 0.49
C GLY A 133 16.48 10.90 1.23
N GLU A 134 17.06 9.89 0.57
CA GLU A 134 18.24 9.19 1.05
C GLU A 134 19.53 9.91 0.64
N ASP A 135 20.55 9.80 1.48
CA ASP A 135 21.94 10.10 1.16
C ASP A 135 22.83 8.94 1.60
N MET A 136 24.12 8.96 1.28
CA MET A 136 25.05 7.88 1.65
C MET A 136 25.14 7.62 3.17
N ALA A 137 24.66 8.55 4.01
CA ALA A 137 24.66 8.45 5.47
C ALA A 137 23.27 8.08 6.04
N SER A 138 22.18 8.29 5.30
CA SER A 138 20.80 8.07 5.72
C SER A 138 19.99 7.42 4.61
N ASN A 139 19.76 6.11 4.74
CA ASN A 139 18.91 5.33 3.84
C ASN A 139 17.59 4.93 4.51
N TYR A 140 16.54 4.61 3.76
CA TYR A 140 15.25 4.10 4.22
C TYR A 140 15.38 2.87 5.09
N ASP A 141 16.34 1.98 4.82
CA ASP A 141 16.63 0.85 5.71
C ASP A 141 17.00 1.35 7.12
N THR A 142 17.89 2.35 7.19
CA THR A 142 18.23 2.99 8.46
C THR A 142 17.06 3.80 9.04
N LEU A 143 16.13 4.26 8.19
CA LEU A 143 15.04 5.13 8.62
C LEU A 143 13.81 4.38 9.15
N LEU A 144 13.43 3.29 8.49
CA LEU A 144 12.17 2.56 8.65
C LEU A 144 12.35 1.13 9.18
N ALA A 145 13.52 0.51 8.96
CA ALA A 145 13.78 -0.87 9.40
C ALA A 145 14.74 -0.95 10.59
N ASP A 146 15.66 0.01 10.77
CA ASP A 146 16.56 0.01 11.92
C ASP A 146 16.01 0.81 13.12
N PRO A 147 15.56 0.15 14.21
CA PRO A 147 15.07 0.85 15.39
C PRO A 147 16.18 1.54 16.21
N ARG A 148 17.46 1.26 15.94
CA ARG A 148 18.60 1.77 16.73
C ARG A 148 18.98 3.21 16.40
N GLY A 149 18.50 3.74 15.28
CA GLY A 149 18.76 5.12 14.85
C GLY A 149 18.09 6.18 15.74
N ARG A 150 18.26 7.45 15.35
CA ARG A 150 17.59 8.61 15.97
C ARG A 150 16.84 9.40 14.90
N THR A 151 15.64 9.87 15.22
CA THR A 151 14.81 10.66 14.31
C THR A 151 14.35 11.93 15.00
N GLY A 152 14.73 13.09 14.43
CA GLY A 152 14.28 14.39 14.88
C GLY A 152 12.77 14.58 14.68
N GLN A 153 12.20 15.59 15.36
CA GLN A 153 10.75 15.82 15.41
C GLN A 153 10.10 16.03 14.02
N SER A 154 10.72 16.86 13.17
CA SER A 154 10.19 17.16 11.83
C SER A 154 10.17 15.93 10.93
N ALA A 155 11.25 15.15 10.93
CA ALA A 155 11.33 13.89 10.19
C ALA A 155 10.34 12.84 10.74
N PHE A 156 10.14 12.80 12.06
CA PHE A 156 9.15 11.92 12.68
C PHE A 156 7.74 12.26 12.20
N ILE A 157 7.35 13.54 12.17
CA ILE A 157 6.06 13.99 11.64
C ILE A 157 5.93 13.61 10.16
N GLY A 158 6.97 13.90 9.37
CA GLY A 158 7.00 13.59 7.93
C GLY A 158 6.81 12.11 7.61
N ALA A 159 7.34 11.20 8.44
CA ALA A 159 7.17 9.76 8.29
C ALA A 159 5.86 9.23 8.89
N LEU A 160 5.33 9.87 9.95
CA LEU A 160 4.08 9.47 10.59
C LEU A 160 2.87 9.69 9.68
N ILE A 161 2.86 10.79 8.90
CA ILE A 161 1.75 11.11 7.99
C ILE A 161 1.49 9.99 6.97
N PRO A 162 2.44 9.56 6.13
CA PRO A 162 2.19 8.51 5.15
C PRO A 162 1.85 7.19 5.83
N LEU A 163 2.50 6.86 6.96
CA LEU A 163 2.19 5.65 7.72
C LEU A 163 0.74 5.65 8.24
N ALA A 164 0.26 6.78 8.77
CA ALA A 164 -1.11 6.93 9.24
C ALA A 164 -2.13 6.90 8.09
N LEU A 165 -1.80 7.51 6.95
CA LEU A 165 -2.66 7.47 5.76
C LEU A 165 -2.80 6.05 5.20
N VAL A 166 -1.70 5.29 5.14
CA VAL A 166 -1.71 3.89 4.69
C VAL A 166 -2.46 3.02 5.72
N ALA A 167 -2.25 3.25 7.01
CA ALA A 167 -3.00 2.57 8.07
C ALA A 167 -4.52 2.82 7.94
N ALA A 168 -4.92 4.08 7.77
CA ALA A 168 -6.31 4.47 7.57
C ALA A 168 -6.90 3.87 6.27
N PHE A 169 -6.10 3.80 5.20
CA PHE A 169 -6.52 3.22 3.93
C PHE A 169 -6.92 1.75 4.12
N TYR A 170 -6.01 0.92 4.64
CA TYR A 170 -6.30 -0.49 4.84
C TYR A 170 -7.41 -0.71 5.86
N HIS A 171 -7.44 0.06 6.96
CA HIS A 171 -8.52 -0.07 7.94
C HIS A 171 -9.90 0.25 7.36
N ARG A 172 -10.00 1.23 6.45
CA ARG A 172 -11.29 1.71 5.94
C ARG A 172 -11.73 1.03 4.66
N PHE A 173 -10.81 0.71 3.77
CA PHE A 173 -11.08 0.28 2.40
C PHE A 173 -10.69 -1.17 2.10
N VAL A 174 -9.92 -1.82 2.98
CA VAL A 174 -9.54 -3.23 2.81
C VAL A 174 -10.15 -4.01 3.97
N LEU A 175 -11.37 -4.51 3.81
CA LEU A 175 -12.04 -5.23 4.89
C LEU A 175 -11.62 -6.71 4.90
N GLY A 176 -11.96 -7.40 5.99
CA GLY A 176 -11.60 -8.78 6.20
C GLY A 176 -10.13 -8.98 6.55
N GLY A 177 -9.68 -10.24 6.52
CA GLY A 177 -8.37 -10.63 7.04
C GLY A 177 -7.17 -10.00 6.31
N SER A 178 -7.36 -9.58 5.05
CA SER A 178 -6.31 -8.90 4.27
C SER A 178 -5.95 -7.54 4.87
N GLY A 179 -6.95 -6.78 5.32
CA GLY A 179 -6.74 -5.49 5.98
C GLY A 179 -6.04 -5.65 7.31
N ASP A 180 -6.46 -6.63 8.11
CA ASP A 180 -5.87 -6.94 9.41
C ASP A 180 -4.40 -7.36 9.28
N TYR A 181 -4.10 -8.22 8.30
CA TYR A 181 -2.73 -8.63 8.01
C TYR A 181 -1.87 -7.43 7.58
N ALA A 182 -2.41 -6.54 6.74
CA ALA A 182 -1.70 -5.32 6.36
C ALA A 182 -1.43 -4.42 7.59
N MET A 183 -2.36 -4.31 8.55
CA MET A 183 -2.13 -3.61 9.82
C MET A 183 -1.01 -4.22 10.65
N LEU A 184 -0.94 -5.55 10.73
CA LEU A 184 0.18 -6.24 11.39
C LEU A 184 1.52 -5.90 10.72
N VAL A 185 1.56 -5.89 9.39
CA VAL A 185 2.78 -5.55 8.64
C VAL A 185 3.21 -4.10 8.91
N LEU A 186 2.26 -3.15 8.97
CA LEU A 186 2.56 -1.75 9.28
C LEU A 186 2.98 -1.50 10.73
N LEU A 187 2.74 -2.44 11.65
CA LEU A 187 3.15 -2.31 13.04
C LEU A 187 4.68 -2.22 13.16
N TYR A 188 5.42 -2.96 12.34
CA TYR A 188 6.88 -2.95 12.37
C TYR A 188 7.51 -1.58 12.04
N PRO A 189 7.22 -0.93 10.90
CA PRO A 189 7.73 0.41 10.63
C PRO A 189 7.20 1.44 11.63
N ALA A 190 5.99 1.27 12.18
CA ALA A 190 5.49 2.11 13.26
C ALA A 190 6.36 2.02 14.52
N ILE A 191 6.72 0.81 14.95
CA ILE A 191 7.60 0.57 16.10
C ILE A 191 8.99 1.17 15.83
N CYS A 192 9.57 0.92 14.66
CA CYS A 192 10.90 1.46 14.32
C CYS A 192 10.90 2.99 14.34
N LEU A 193 9.90 3.64 13.75
CA LEU A 193 9.77 5.09 13.73
C LEU A 193 9.69 5.67 15.16
N HIS A 194 8.87 5.08 16.02
CA HIS A 194 8.74 5.52 17.41
C HIS A 194 9.99 5.22 18.26
N ALA A 195 10.67 4.10 18.01
CA ALA A 195 11.87 3.71 18.76
C ALA A 195 12.97 4.75 18.55
N ARG A 196 13.19 5.12 17.28
CA ARG A 196 14.18 6.14 16.90
C ARG A 196 13.83 7.51 17.45
N ARG A 197 12.54 7.84 17.52
CA ARG A 197 12.09 9.09 18.16
C ARG A 197 12.33 9.10 19.66
N LEU A 198 12.08 7.99 20.35
CA LEU A 198 12.38 7.86 21.78
C LEU A 198 13.88 7.99 22.04
N HIS A 199 14.75 7.37 21.22
CA HIS A 199 16.19 7.52 21.31
C HIS A 199 16.64 8.98 21.11
N ASP A 200 16.03 9.70 20.17
CA ASP A 200 16.28 11.14 19.98
C ASP A 200 15.91 11.97 21.23
N MET A 201 14.84 11.59 21.92
CA MET A 201 14.42 12.17 23.20
C MET A 201 15.25 11.70 24.42
N GLY A 202 16.23 10.81 24.22
CA GLY A 202 17.05 10.24 25.29
C GLY A 202 16.31 9.19 26.15
N ARG A 203 15.28 8.55 25.59
CA ARG A 203 14.49 7.50 26.23
C ARG A 203 14.80 6.14 25.60
N THR A 204 14.50 5.07 26.33
CA THR A 204 14.67 3.69 25.86
C THR A 204 13.51 3.26 24.97
N ALA A 205 13.80 2.59 23.85
CA ALA A 205 12.78 2.03 22.96
C ALA A 205 11.96 0.89 23.60
N TRP A 206 12.45 0.28 24.69
CA TRP A 206 11.72 -0.75 25.44
C TRP A 206 10.34 -0.27 25.94
N LEU A 207 10.14 1.04 26.10
CA LEU A 207 8.83 1.62 26.43
C LEU A 207 7.74 1.30 25.38
N LEU A 208 8.13 0.97 24.14
CA LEU A 208 7.19 0.63 23.07
C LEU A 208 6.55 -0.73 23.22
N ILE A 209 7.06 -1.60 24.10
CA ILE A 209 6.35 -2.83 24.46
C ILE A 209 4.94 -2.53 24.97
N ILE A 210 4.77 -1.41 25.68
CA ILE A 210 3.50 -1.00 26.30
C ILE A 210 2.41 -0.80 25.23
N PRO A 211 2.61 -0.02 24.14
CA PRO A 211 1.65 0.03 23.03
C PRO A 211 1.71 -1.19 22.10
N ALA A 212 2.88 -1.77 21.84
CA ALA A 212 3.05 -2.78 20.78
C ALA A 212 2.35 -4.10 21.12
N ILE A 213 2.51 -4.62 22.33
CA ILE A 213 1.90 -5.90 22.75
C ILE A 213 0.37 -5.85 22.67
N PRO A 214 -0.34 -4.89 23.30
CA PRO A 214 -1.80 -4.87 23.24
C PRO A 214 -2.32 -4.58 21.82
N THR A 215 -1.56 -3.84 21.00
CA THR A 215 -1.92 -3.64 19.59
C THR A 215 -1.81 -4.93 18.79
N ALA A 216 -0.68 -5.64 18.89
CA ALA A 216 -0.49 -6.93 18.22
C ALA A 216 -1.51 -7.97 18.71
N ALA A 217 -1.75 -8.05 20.02
CA ALA A 217 -2.74 -8.93 20.60
C ALA A 217 -4.16 -8.57 20.15
N GLY A 218 -4.51 -7.29 20.11
CA GLY A 218 -5.81 -6.81 19.64
C GLY A 218 -6.08 -7.19 18.19
N ILE A 219 -5.09 -6.99 17.31
CA ILE A 219 -5.22 -7.39 15.89
C ILE A 219 -5.29 -8.92 15.76
N TRP A 220 -4.45 -9.66 16.51
CA TRP A 220 -4.46 -11.12 16.49
C TRP A 220 -5.79 -11.71 16.95
N PHE A 221 -6.37 -11.19 18.05
CA PHE A 221 -7.68 -11.62 18.52
C PHE A 221 -8.76 -11.29 17.50
N HIS A 222 -8.70 -10.12 16.87
CA HIS A 222 -9.63 -9.76 15.79
C HIS A 222 -9.59 -10.73 14.61
N MET A 223 -8.41 -11.22 14.25
CA MET A 223 -8.27 -12.21 13.18
C MET A 223 -8.81 -13.59 13.57
N TYR A 224 -8.68 -14.00 14.84
CA TYR A 224 -9.04 -15.34 15.30
C TYR A 224 -10.53 -15.47 15.69
N ASP A 225 -11.09 -14.43 16.29
CA ASP A 225 -12.39 -14.48 16.95
C ASP A 225 -13.37 -13.47 16.34
N LYS A 226 -13.62 -13.58 15.03
CA LYS A 226 -14.58 -12.74 14.27
C LYS A 226 -15.99 -12.60 14.91
N GLY A 227 -16.28 -13.28 16.01
CA GLY A 227 -17.48 -13.20 16.83
C GLY A 227 -17.22 -12.61 18.24
N GLN A 228 -17.37 -11.29 18.35
CA GLN A 228 -17.80 -10.49 19.52
C GLN A 228 -17.53 -11.03 20.94
N HIS A 229 -16.65 -10.34 21.69
CA HIS A 229 -16.92 -9.67 22.98
C HIS A 229 -15.61 -9.23 23.69
N ILE A 230 -14.48 -9.90 23.43
CA ILE A 230 -13.18 -9.62 24.08
C ILE A 230 -12.39 -8.50 23.37
N GLU A 231 -12.63 -8.31 22.07
CA GLU A 231 -11.86 -7.44 21.18
C GLU A 231 -11.94 -5.95 21.53
N THR A 232 -13.12 -5.49 21.95
CA THR A 232 -13.42 -4.05 22.02
C THR A 232 -12.60 -3.30 23.10
N PRO A 233 -12.48 -3.79 24.36
CA PRO A 233 -11.69 -3.08 25.36
C PRO A 233 -10.18 -3.13 25.09
N VAL A 234 -9.65 -4.28 24.65
CA VAL A 234 -8.21 -4.43 24.37
C VAL A 234 -7.77 -3.52 23.24
N ILE A 235 -8.54 -3.49 22.14
CA ILE A 235 -8.26 -2.61 20.99
C ILE A 235 -8.36 -1.14 21.41
N ARG A 236 -9.38 -0.74 22.18
CA ARG A 236 -9.52 0.65 22.65
C ARG A 236 -8.34 1.08 23.53
N VAL A 237 -7.90 0.22 24.43
CA VAL A 237 -6.72 0.47 25.26
C VAL A 237 -5.46 0.57 24.40
N ALA A 238 -5.27 -0.37 23.47
CA ALA A 238 -4.13 -0.37 22.55
C ALA A 238 -4.06 0.92 21.72
N LEU A 239 -5.19 1.36 21.16
CA LEU A 239 -5.30 2.60 20.41
C LEU A 239 -5.05 3.83 21.29
N GLY A 240 -5.61 3.87 22.49
CA GLY A 240 -5.40 4.96 23.44
C GLY A 240 -3.93 5.11 23.83
N VAL A 241 -3.27 4.00 24.20
CA VAL A 241 -1.85 3.99 24.54
C VAL A 241 -0.98 4.38 23.34
N SER A 242 -1.26 3.83 22.16
CA SER A 242 -0.52 4.17 20.93
C SER A 242 -0.69 5.64 20.54
N ALA A 243 -1.89 6.21 20.68
CA ALA A 243 -2.15 7.62 20.47
C ALA A 243 -1.37 8.50 21.47
N LEU A 244 -1.33 8.12 22.74
CA LEU A 244 -0.54 8.83 23.76
C LEU A 244 0.96 8.81 23.44
N PHE A 245 1.50 7.67 23.01
CA PHE A 245 2.90 7.57 22.58
C PHE A 245 3.19 8.41 21.34
N THR A 246 2.26 8.42 20.39
CA THR A 246 2.36 9.26 19.18
C THR A 246 2.38 10.73 19.56
N LEU A 247 1.43 11.19 20.38
CA LEU A 247 1.37 12.57 20.90
C LEU A 247 2.63 12.94 21.68
N TRP A 248 3.14 12.01 22.50
CA TRP A 248 4.39 12.23 23.23
C TRP A 248 5.59 12.40 22.29
N GLY A 249 5.69 11.59 21.23
CA GLY A 249 6.70 11.72 20.19
C GLY A 249 6.59 13.05 19.43
N LEU A 250 5.36 13.54 19.21
CA LEU A 250 5.08 14.82 18.57
C LEU A 250 5.51 16.02 19.41
N VAL A 251 5.35 15.99 20.74
CA VAL A 251 5.63 17.15 21.63
C VAL A 251 7.02 17.06 22.29
N GLY A 252 7.62 15.87 22.35
CA GLY A 252 8.88 15.63 23.04
C GLY A 252 10.05 16.47 22.51
N LYS A 253 10.81 17.12 23.40
CA LYS A 253 12.05 17.81 23.01
C LYS A 253 13.20 16.82 22.87
N SER A 254 13.97 16.93 21.78
CA SER A 254 15.19 16.15 21.53
C SER A 254 16.23 16.40 22.63
N ALA A 255 16.96 15.37 23.05
CA ALA A 255 17.93 15.48 24.13
C ALA A 255 19.08 16.45 23.78
N GLY A 256 19.47 16.52 22.51
CA GLY A 256 20.50 17.46 22.04
C GLY A 256 20.12 18.94 22.20
N ALA A 257 18.82 19.27 22.15
CA ALA A 257 18.35 20.64 22.35
C ALA A 257 18.41 21.10 23.82
N ARG A 258 18.56 20.19 24.78
CA ARG A 258 18.69 20.53 26.21
C ARG A 258 20.13 20.80 26.65
N ALA A 259 21.12 20.39 25.86
CA ALA A 259 22.53 20.63 26.17
C ALA A 259 23.01 22.02 25.73
N ALA A 260 22.21 22.75 24.95
CA ALA A 260 22.52 24.07 24.40
C ALA A 260 21.74 25.22 25.08
N ALA A 261 21.00 24.93 26.16
CA ALA A 261 20.25 25.88 26.98
C ALA A 261 20.72 25.78 28.43
#